data_AF-A0A2I1CH33-F1
#
_entry.id   AF-A0A2I1CH33-F1
#
_cell.length_a   1.000
_cell.length_b   1.000
_cell.length_c   1.000
_cell.angle_alpha   90.00
_cell.angle_beta   90.00
_cell.angle_gamma   90.00
#
_symmetry.space_group_name_H-M   'P 1'
#
loop_
_entity.id
_entity.type
_entity.pdbx_description
1 polymer ?
#
loop_
_entity_poly.entity_id
_entity_poly.type
_entity_poly.pdbx_seq_one_letter_code
_entity_poly.pdbx_strand_id
1 'polypeptide(L)' 'AKDNSITIYTFQISGFYSRLLVSNSELPSLASDALSSIKDLQLINSLSMLEFMSHLHLPSLQRFTLESCWLWIPELE' A
#
# COMPACT_ATOMS: atom_id res chain seq x y z
N ALA A 1 10.01 -8.56 -11.57
CA ALA A 1 10.98 -7.45 -11.37
C ALA A 1 12.13 -7.91 -10.49
N LYS A 2 11.87 -8.29 -9.23
CA LYS A 2 12.88 -8.88 -8.32
C LYS A 2 13.61 -10.07 -8.93
N ASP A 3 12.90 -11.00 -9.57
CA ASP A 3 13.51 -12.18 -10.20
C ASP A 3 14.43 -11.86 -11.38
N ASN A 4 14.35 -10.62 -11.90
CA ASN A 4 15.20 -10.11 -12.98
C ASN A 4 16.24 -9.10 -12.46
N SER A 5 16.52 -9.09 -11.16
CA SER A 5 17.45 -8.15 -10.51
C SER A 5 17.07 -6.67 -10.67
N ILE A 6 15.79 -6.37 -10.91
CA ILE A 6 15.27 -5.00 -10.95
C ILE A 6 14.72 -4.64 -9.58
N THR A 7 15.32 -3.62 -8.95
CA THR A 7 14.86 -3.06 -7.69
C THR A 7 13.92 -1.87 -7.95
N ILE A 8 12.71 -1.96 -7.42
CA ILE A 8 11.73 -0.87 -7.45
C ILE A 8 11.80 -0.16 -6.09
N TYR A 9 11.80 1.18 -6.12
CA TYR A 9 11.78 2.02 -4.92
C TYR A 9 10.48 2.81 -4.75
N THR A 10 9.72 2.99 -5.83
CA THR A 10 8.46 3.73 -5.81
C THR A 10 7.35 2.83 -6.34
N PHE A 11 6.26 2.71 -5.59
CA PHE A 11 5.10 1.92 -5.97
C PHE A 11 3.83 2.75 -5.83
N GLN A 12 3.04 2.79 -6.91
CA GLN A 12 1.82 3.58 -6.98
C GLN A 12 0.64 2.66 -7.27
N ILE A 13 -0.44 2.82 -6.51
CA ILE A 13 -1.72 2.19 -6.75
C ILE A 13 -2.73 3.28 -7.04
N SER A 14 -3.48 3.14 -8.14
CA SER A 14 -4.51 4.10 -8.53
C SER A 14 -5.83 3.40 -8.86
N GLY A 15 -6.95 3.96 -8.37
CA GLY A 15 -8.29 3.48 -8.69
C GLY A 15 -8.65 2.08 -8.16
N PHE A 16 -8.07 1.66 -7.04
CA PHE A 16 -8.40 0.37 -6.42
C PHE A 16 -9.52 0.52 -5.38
N TYR A 17 -10.71 0.04 -5.73
CA TYR A 17 -11.92 0.18 -4.90
C TYR A 17 -12.38 -1.11 -4.21
N SER A 18 -11.77 -2.26 -4.56
CA SER A 18 -12.12 -3.55 -3.95
C SER A 18 -11.49 -3.68 -2.57
N ARG A 19 -12.20 -4.28 -1.62
CA ARG A 19 -11.60 -4.61 -0.32
C ARG A 19 -10.86 -5.94 -0.43
N LEU A 20 -9.61 -5.96 0.01
CA LEU A 20 -8.84 -7.19 0.15
C LEU A 20 -9.10 -7.77 1.54
N LEU A 21 -9.69 -8.96 1.58
CA LEU A 21 -9.90 -9.69 2.83
C LEU A 21 -8.56 -10.25 3.31
N VAL A 22 -8.11 -9.79 4.47
CA VAL A 22 -6.81 -10.16 5.06
C VAL A 22 -6.88 -11.56 5.71
N SER A 23 -8.08 -12.04 6.07
CA SER A 23 -8.25 -13.32 6.74
C SER A 23 -7.85 -14.51 5.85
N ASN A 24 -6.91 -15.32 6.34
CA ASN A 24 -6.47 -16.60 5.79
C ASN A 24 -5.83 -16.57 4.38
N SER A 25 -5.31 -15.42 3.92
CA SER A 25 -4.59 -15.35 2.64
C SER A 25 -3.08 -15.21 2.84
N GLU A 26 -2.29 -15.84 1.97
CA GLU A 26 -0.84 -15.61 1.84
C GLU A 26 -0.53 -14.25 1.16
N LEU A 27 -1.56 -13.51 0.77
CA LEU A 27 -1.41 -12.26 0.04
C LEU A 27 -0.62 -11.19 0.83
N PRO A 28 -0.83 -10.97 2.15
CA PRO A 28 -0.07 -9.99 2.90
C PRO A 28 1.41 -10.34 3.04
N SER A 29 1.76 -11.62 3.19
CA SER A 29 3.17 -12.04 3.25
C SER A 29 3.84 -11.86 1.88
N LEU A 30 3.18 -12.30 0.81
CA LEU A 30 3.68 -12.10 -0.57
C LEU A 30 3.82 -10.62 -0.92
N ALA A 31 2.87 -9.78 -0.51
CA ALA A 31 2.94 -8.34 -0.74
C ALA A 31 4.05 -7.69 0.09
N SER A 32 4.24 -8.09 1.35
CA SER A 32 5.35 -7.62 2.20
C SER A 32 6.69 -7.96 1.57
N ASP A 33 6.85 -9.19 1.08
CA ASP A 33 8.06 -9.63 0.41
C ASP A 33 8.26 -8.88 -0.91
N ALA A 34 7.22 -8.74 -1.73
CA ALA A 34 7.31 -8.05 -3.02
C ALA A 34 7.68 -6.56 -2.86
N LEU A 35 7.11 -5.90 -1.83
CA LEU A 35 7.25 -4.47 -1.59
C LEU A 35 8.35 -4.11 -0.58
N SER A 36 9.16 -5.08 -0.11
CA SER A 36 10.13 -4.85 0.96
C SER A 36 11.22 -3.82 0.66
N SER A 37 11.50 -3.54 -0.62
CA SER A 37 12.46 -2.52 -1.08
C SER A 37 11.83 -1.16 -1.37
N ILE A 38 10.50 -1.04 -1.32
CA ILE A 38 9.79 0.20 -1.61
C ILE A 38 10.11 1.23 -0.53
N LYS A 39 10.48 2.43 -0.98
CA LYS A 39 10.74 3.60 -0.15
C LYS A 39 9.58 4.59 -0.21
N ASP A 40 8.88 4.63 -1.34
CA ASP A 40 7.77 5.54 -1.60
C ASP A 40 6.55 4.74 -2.07
N LEU A 41 5.49 4.75 -1.28
CA LEU A 41 4.23 4.08 -1.59
C LEU A 41 3.11 5.11 -1.68
N GLN A 42 2.40 5.10 -2.79
CA GLN A 42 1.32 6.05 -3.07
C GLN A 42 0.00 5.33 -3.32
N LEU A 43 -1.03 5.70 -2.58
CA LEU A 43 -2.40 5.28 -2.84
C LEU A 43 -3.19 6.48 -3.38
N ILE A 44 -3.50 6.43 -4.68
CA ILE A 44 -4.24 7.48 -5.37
C ILE A 44 -5.67 7.00 -5.58
N ASN A 45 -6.66 7.68 -5.00
CA ASN A 45 -8.07 7.31 -5.12
C ASN A 45 -8.32 5.81 -4.80
N SER A 46 -7.61 5.29 -3.80
CA SER A 46 -7.54 3.84 -3.48
C SER A 46 -7.68 3.57 -1.98
N LEU A 47 -8.53 4.33 -1.28
CA LEU A 47 -8.68 4.26 0.18
C LEU A 47 -9.07 2.86 0.71
N SER A 48 -9.72 2.04 -0.12
CA SER A 48 -10.09 0.67 0.23
C SER A 48 -8.88 -0.22 0.57
N MET A 49 -7.67 0.17 0.16
CA MET A 49 -6.43 -0.54 0.42
C MET A 49 -5.77 -0.20 1.74
N LEU A 50 -6.21 0.84 2.45
CA LEU A 50 -5.58 1.28 3.70
C LEU A 50 -5.47 0.17 4.73
N GLU A 51 -6.56 -0.56 4.95
CA GLU A 51 -6.60 -1.69 5.86
C GLU A 51 -5.62 -2.79 5.41
N PHE A 52 -5.59 -3.14 4.13
CA PHE A 52 -4.62 -4.13 3.64
C PHE A 52 -3.17 -3.66 3.86
N MET A 53 -2.87 -2.40 3.59
CA MET A 53 -1.53 -1.81 3.75
C MET A 53 -1.06 -1.81 5.20
N SER A 54 -1.97 -1.65 6.18
CA SER A 54 -1.59 -1.71 7.60
C SER A 54 -1.13 -3.09 8.06
N HIS A 55 -1.37 -4.13 7.28
CA HIS A 55 -0.91 -5.50 7.57
C HIS A 55 0.42 -5.85 6.89
N LEU A 56 1.00 -4.95 6.10
CA LEU A 56 2.25 -5.20 5.39
C LEU A 56 3.46 -4.81 6.24
N HIS A 57 4.49 -5.65 6.20
CA HIS A 57 5.80 -5.32 6.76
C HIS A 57 6.67 -4.68 5.68
N LEU A 58 6.86 -3.35 5.75
CA LEU A 58 7.57 -2.56 4.74
C LEU A 58 8.83 -1.89 5.35
N PRO A 59 9.94 -2.64 5.53
CA PRO A 59 11.10 -2.19 6.32
C PRO A 59 11.87 -1.03 5.69
N SER A 60 11.74 -0.84 4.37
CA SER A 60 12.43 0.23 3.64
C SER A 60 11.58 1.48 3.44
N LEU A 61 10.32 1.48 3.90
CA LEU A 61 9.37 2.54 3.61
C LEU A 61 9.77 3.84 4.31
N GLN A 62 9.81 4.92 3.53
CA GLN A 62 10.16 6.27 4.01
C GLN A 62 9.01 7.25 3.81
N ARG A 63 8.20 7.04 2.76
CA ARG A 63 7.06 7.89 2.43
C ARG A 63 5.85 7.03 2.10
N PHE A 64 4.73 7.37 2.74
CA PHE A 64 3.43 6.81 2.45
C PHE A 64 2.47 7.97 2.15
N THR A 65 1.97 8.03 0.92
CA THR A 65 1.13 9.13 0.45
C THR A 65 -0.28 8.64 0.15
N LEU A 66 -1.26 9.40 0.63
CA LEU A 66 -2.66 9.29 0.22
C LEU A 66 -2.98 10.47 -0.71
N GLU A 67 -3.41 10.17 -1.92
CA GLU A 67 -3.81 11.18 -2.90
C GLU A 67 -5.26 10.99 -3.33
N SER A 68 -5.91 12.10 -3.69
CA SER A 68 -7.29 12.10 -4.19
C SER A 68 -8.27 11.34 -3.27
N CYS A 69 -8.18 11.60 -1.97
CA CYS A 69 -9.02 10.98 -0.95
C CYS A 69 -9.90 12.00 -0.23
N TRP A 70 -11.09 11.56 0.18
CA TRP A 70 -11.94 12.28 1.12
C TRP A 70 -11.61 11.83 2.54
N LEU A 71 -11.29 12.79 3.41
CA LEU A 71 -11.10 12.56 4.83
C LEU A 71 -12.29 13.15 5.57
N TRP A 72 -12.93 12.35 6.40
CA TRP A 72 -13.88 12.85 7.38
C TRP A 72 -13.13 13.05 8.70
N ILE A 73 -13.00 14.31 9.12
CA ILE A 73 -12.28 14.72 10.33
C ILE A 73 -13.30 15.46 11.19
N PRO A 74 -13.93 14.77 12.17
CA PRO A 74 -15.00 15.34 12.99
C PRO A 74 -14.61 16.62 13.72
N GLU A 75 -13.33 16.80 14.00
CA GLU A 75 -12.78 17.94 14.73
C GLU A 75 -12.67 19.23 13.90
N LEU A 76 -12.97 19.17 12.59
CA LEU A 76 -12.94 20.29 11.67
C LEU A 76 -14.35 20.80 11.26
N GLU A 77 -15.41 20.25 11.86
CA GLU A 77 -16.79 20.74 11.78
C GLU A 77 -17.09 21.79 12.87
#